data_AF-A0A811P4K2-F1
#
_entry.id   AF-A0A811P4K2-F1
#
_cell.length_a   1.000
_cell.length_b   1.000
_cell.length_c   1.000
_cell.angle_alpha   90.00
_cell.angle_beta   90.00
_cell.angle_gamma   90.00
#
_symmetry.space_group_name_H-M   'P 1'
#
loop_
_entity.id
_entity.type
_entity.pdbx_description
1 polymer ?
#
loop_
_entity_poly.entity_id
_entity_poly.type
_entity_poly.pdbx_seq_one_letter_code
_entity_poly.pdbx_strand_id
1 'polypeptide(L)'
;MASTFGATCTVGLMAAPTGKNVRLQRRTNFRVKAAKELYFNKDGSAVKKLQTGVNKLADLVGVTLGPKGRNVALESKYGSPKIVNDGVTVAREVELEDPVENIGAKLVRQGAAKTNDLAGDGTTTSVVLAQGLIAEGFKVCH
;
A
#
# COMPACT_ATOMS: atom_id res chain seq x y z
N MET A 1 -65.86 27.29 -1.76
CA MET A 1 -66.36 27.13 -3.15
C MET A 1 -65.29 26.35 -3.91
N ALA A 2 -65.39 25.03 -4.01
CA ALA A 2 -66.14 24.30 -5.06
C ALA A 2 -65.64 24.73 -6.46
N SER A 3 -64.76 23.97 -7.09
CA SER A 3 -65.03 22.77 -7.91
C SER A 3 -65.44 23.12 -9.35
N THR A 4 -64.62 22.69 -10.31
CA THR A 4 -64.97 22.23 -11.67
C THR A 4 -63.66 21.69 -12.30
N PHE A 5 -63.36 20.39 -12.32
CA PHE A 5 -63.82 19.34 -13.25
C PHE A 5 -63.98 19.77 -14.71
N GLY A 6 -63.08 19.26 -15.57
CA GLY A 6 -63.15 19.33 -17.02
C GLY A 6 -62.25 18.26 -17.64
N ALA A 7 -62.89 17.23 -18.19
CA ALA A 7 -62.32 16.03 -18.78
C ALA A 7 -61.56 16.28 -20.09
N THR A 8 -60.67 15.36 -20.47
CA THR A 8 -60.75 14.64 -21.76
C THR A 8 -59.72 13.51 -21.84
N CYS A 9 -60.23 12.35 -22.24
CA CYS A 9 -59.54 11.12 -22.58
C CYS A 9 -59.51 11.04 -24.11
N THR A 10 -58.38 10.71 -24.74
CA THR A 10 -58.23 9.57 -25.68
C THR A 10 -57.04 9.71 -26.65
N VAL A 11 -56.24 8.63 -26.65
CA VAL A 11 -55.37 8.04 -27.69
C VAL A 11 -54.80 8.90 -28.83
N GLY A 12 -53.48 8.76 -29.02
CA GLY A 12 -52.94 8.73 -30.39
C GLY A 12 -51.45 9.02 -30.53
N LEU A 13 -50.73 7.99 -30.96
CA LEU A 13 -49.53 8.03 -31.80
C LEU A 13 -48.14 8.09 -31.13
N MET A 14 -47.47 6.94 -31.27
CA MET A 14 -46.02 6.78 -31.27
C MET A 14 -45.33 7.81 -32.18
N ALA A 15 -44.29 8.46 -31.66
CA ALA A 15 -43.14 8.90 -32.46
C ALA A 15 -41.91 9.04 -31.55
N ALA A 16 -40.93 8.15 -31.73
CA ALA A 16 -39.61 8.29 -31.16
C ALA A 16 -38.82 9.40 -31.87
N PRO A 17 -37.98 10.15 -31.14
CA PRO A 17 -36.71 10.53 -31.71
C PRO A 17 -35.55 10.06 -30.83
N THR A 18 -34.70 9.30 -31.51
CA THR A 18 -33.32 8.95 -31.23
C THR A 18 -32.49 10.12 -30.68
N GLY A 19 -31.75 9.87 -29.60
CA GLY A 19 -30.77 10.81 -29.05
C GLY A 19 -30.00 10.22 -27.87
N LYS A 20 -29.37 9.06 -28.06
CA LYS A 20 -28.47 8.44 -27.07
C LYS A 20 -27.19 9.27 -26.96
N ASN A 21 -26.86 9.80 -25.78
CA ASN A 21 -25.47 9.90 -25.32
C ASN A 21 -25.36 10.25 -23.83
N VAL A 22 -25.63 9.25 -22.98
CA VAL A 22 -24.90 9.11 -21.72
C VAL A 22 -24.51 7.64 -21.62
N ARG A 23 -23.41 7.29 -22.29
CA ARG A 23 -22.82 5.95 -22.12
C ARG A 23 -22.10 5.96 -20.78
N LEU A 24 -22.85 5.50 -19.78
CA LEU A 24 -22.42 5.06 -18.45
C LEU A 24 -20.93 4.67 -18.42
N GLN A 25 -20.21 5.31 -17.49
CA GLN A 25 -18.85 4.97 -17.11
C GLN A 25 -18.66 3.44 -17.15
N ARG A 26 -17.74 2.97 -18.00
CA ARG A 26 -17.32 1.58 -18.02
C ARG A 26 -16.71 1.25 -16.66
N ARG A 27 -17.53 0.70 -15.78
CA ARG A 27 -17.12 -0.11 -14.63
C ARG A 27 -16.22 -1.23 -15.16
N THR A 28 -14.91 -1.02 -15.15
CA THR A 28 -13.98 -2.15 -15.21
C THR A 28 -13.62 -2.56 -13.78
N ASN A 29 -14.63 -2.99 -13.03
CA ASN A 29 -14.38 -3.91 -11.92
C ASN A 29 -14.17 -5.28 -12.55
N PHE A 30 -12.98 -5.48 -13.11
CA PHE A 30 -12.56 -6.79 -13.57
C PHE A 30 -12.23 -7.62 -12.33
N ARG A 31 -13.28 -8.23 -11.78
CA ARG A 31 -13.16 -9.14 -10.65
C ARG A 31 -12.63 -10.47 -11.20
N VAL A 32 -11.31 -10.55 -11.38
CA VAL A 32 -10.65 -11.85 -11.54
C VAL A 32 -10.95 -12.61 -10.26
N LYS A 33 -11.55 -13.80 -10.36
CA LYS A 33 -11.53 -14.76 -9.25
C LYS A 33 -10.09 -15.24 -9.09
N ALA A 34 -9.26 -14.40 -8.49
CA ALA A 34 -7.94 -14.78 -8.01
C ALA A 34 -8.05 -14.91 -6.49
N ALA A 35 -7.46 -15.96 -5.93
CA ALA A 35 -7.21 -16.06 -4.49
C ALA A 35 -6.27 -14.95 -3.96
N LYS A 36 -5.78 -14.07 -4.86
CA LYS A 36 -4.90 -12.94 -4.58
C LYS A 36 -5.60 -11.63 -4.95
N GLU A 37 -5.55 -10.68 -4.04
CA GLU A 37 -5.96 -9.31 -4.28
C GLU A 37 -5.00 -8.63 -5.27
N LEU A 38 -5.57 -7.95 -6.27
CA LEU A 38 -4.83 -7.22 -7.29
C LEU A 38 -4.96 -5.73 -7.02
N TYR A 39 -3.85 -5.10 -6.69
CA TYR A 39 -3.77 -3.66 -6.46
C TYR A 39 -3.24 -2.97 -7.73
N PHE A 40 -4.06 -2.10 -8.31
CA PHE A 40 -3.65 -1.29 -9.46
C PHE A 40 -3.31 0.12 -9.00
N ASN A 41 -2.19 0.64 -9.47
CA ASN A 41 -1.76 2.01 -9.19
C ASN A 41 -2.46 3.01 -10.13
N LYS A 42 -3.79 3.12 -10.04
CA LYS A 42 -4.57 4.13 -10.81
C LYS A 42 -4.67 5.47 -10.08
N ASP A 43 -4.65 5.43 -8.74
CA ASP A 43 -4.90 6.59 -7.87
C ASP A 43 -3.69 6.99 -7.01
N GLY A 44 -2.50 6.38 -7.22
CA GLY A 44 -1.31 6.61 -6.39
C GLY A 44 -1.37 6.04 -4.96
N SER A 45 -2.55 5.60 -4.52
CA SER A 45 -2.82 5.09 -3.17
C SER A 45 -2.04 3.81 -2.83
N ALA A 46 -1.84 2.92 -3.80
CA ALA A 46 -1.06 1.69 -3.63
C ALA A 46 0.42 1.98 -3.38
N VAL A 47 0.99 2.97 -4.08
CA VAL A 47 2.39 3.39 -3.91
C VAL A 47 2.61 4.04 -2.55
N LYS A 48 1.67 4.88 -2.09
CA LYS A 48 1.74 5.47 -0.74
C LYS A 48 1.75 4.40 0.35
N LYS A 49 0.93 3.35 0.21
CA LYS A 49 0.95 2.20 1.12
C LYS A 49 2.27 1.43 1.09
N LEU A 50 2.85 1.23 -0.10
CA LEU A 50 4.18 0.62 -0.18
C LEU A 50 5.23 1.46 0.53
N GLN A 51 5.18 2.78 0.35
CA GLN A 51 6.08 3.72 1.02
C GLN A 51 5.91 3.70 2.55
N THR A 52 4.68 3.65 3.08
CA THR A 52 4.45 3.54 4.53
C THR A 52 5.02 2.24 5.09
N GLY A 53 4.89 1.12 4.37
CA GLY A 53 5.49 -0.15 4.77
C GLY A 53 7.02 -0.11 4.83
N VAL A 54 7.65 0.52 3.83
CA VAL A 54 9.11 0.73 3.80
C VAL A 54 9.57 1.64 4.94
N ASN A 55 8.86 2.75 5.18
CA ASN A 55 9.20 3.69 6.25
C ASN A 55 9.15 3.02 7.62
N LYS A 56 8.09 2.25 7.92
CA LYS A 56 7.97 1.53 9.21
C LYS A 56 9.16 0.62 9.48
N LEU A 57 9.62 -0.12 8.48
CA LEU A 57 10.78 -1.00 8.62
C LEU A 57 12.07 -0.18 8.79
N ALA A 58 12.24 0.87 8.00
CA ALA A 58 13.45 1.68 8.01
C ALA A 58 13.58 2.52 9.30
N ASP A 59 12.49 3.04 9.84
CA ASP A 59 12.47 3.78 11.10
C ASP A 59 12.88 2.86 12.27
N LEU A 60 12.45 1.60 12.24
CA LEU A 60 12.82 0.60 13.25
C LEU A 60 14.30 0.16 13.15
N VAL A 61 14.81 -0.01 11.94
CA VAL A 61 16.22 -0.38 11.71
C VAL A 61 17.13 0.84 11.91
N GLY A 62 16.65 2.05 11.64
CA GLY A 62 17.40 3.29 11.77
C GLY A 62 17.78 3.61 13.23
N VAL A 63 16.96 3.20 14.21
CA VAL A 63 17.29 3.44 15.63
C VAL A 63 18.49 2.61 16.12
N THR A 64 18.80 1.50 15.46
CA THR A 64 19.95 0.65 15.83
C THR A 64 21.25 1.10 15.16
N LEU A 65 21.21 2.13 14.31
CA LEU A 65 22.37 2.60 13.57
C LEU A 65 23.33 3.43 14.46
N GLY A 66 24.62 3.09 14.39
CA GLY A 66 25.71 3.83 15.01
C GLY A 66 26.12 3.35 16.41
N PRO A 67 27.22 3.88 16.96
CA PRO A 67 27.78 3.44 18.25
C PRO A 67 26.91 3.79 19.46
N LYS A 68 25.92 4.67 19.28
CA LYS A 68 24.88 5.02 20.27
C LYS A 68 23.49 4.53 19.84
N GLY A 69 23.45 3.45 19.05
CA GLY A 69 22.21 2.80 18.65
C GLY A 69 21.37 2.42 19.88
N ARG A 70 20.05 2.57 19.75
CA ARG A 70 19.11 2.19 20.80
C ARG A 70 18.72 0.72 20.64
N ASN A 71 18.40 0.10 21.78
CA ASN A 71 17.90 -1.26 21.78
C ASN A 71 16.44 -1.29 21.32
N VAL A 72 16.11 -2.30 20.51
CA VAL A 72 14.74 -2.61 20.12
C VAL A 72 14.28 -3.82 20.94
N ALA A 73 13.10 -3.70 21.54
CA ALA A 73 12.46 -4.81 22.23
C ALA A 73 11.55 -5.57 21.24
N LEU A 74 11.79 -6.86 21.08
CA LEU A 74 11.01 -7.75 20.22
C LEU A 74 10.21 -8.72 21.10
N GLU A 75 8.94 -8.89 20.75
CA GLU A 75 8.08 -9.88 21.39
C GLU A 75 8.37 -11.27 20.80
N SER A 76 8.80 -12.19 21.66
CA SER A 76 9.00 -13.60 21.28
C SER A 76 7.70 -14.37 21.49
N LYS A 77 7.36 -15.30 20.59
CA LYS A 77 6.16 -16.15 20.70
C LYS A 77 6.13 -17.02 21.97
N TYR A 78 7.30 -17.29 22.56
CA TYR A 78 7.44 -18.05 23.79
C TYR A 78 8.54 -17.43 24.66
N GLY A 79 8.22 -17.17 25.93
CA GLY A 79 9.18 -16.73 26.95
C GLY A 79 9.24 -15.22 27.18
N SER A 80 10.44 -14.74 27.53
CA SER A 80 10.71 -13.32 27.84
C SER A 80 10.96 -12.49 26.57
N PRO A 81 10.65 -11.18 26.59
CA PRO A 81 10.93 -10.30 25.45
C PRO A 81 12.44 -10.26 25.16
N LYS A 82 12.78 -10.26 23.88
CA LYS A 82 14.18 -10.24 23.42
C LYS A 82 14.60 -8.80 23.16
N ILE A 83 15.66 -8.37 23.83
CA ILE A 83 16.27 -7.06 23.58
C ILE A 83 17.36 -7.27 22.53
N VAL A 84 17.24 -6.58 21.40
CA VAL A 84 18.13 -6.71 20.24
C VAL A 84 18.73 -5.35 19.89
N ASN A 85 20.03 -5.36 19.63
CA ASN A 85 20.81 -4.23 19.16
C ASN A 85 21.18 -4.35 17.66
N ASP A 86 20.93 -5.50 17.04
CA ASP A 86 21.30 -5.77 15.65
C ASP A 86 20.15 -5.47 14.67
N GLY A 87 20.42 -4.59 13.70
CA GLY A 87 19.45 -4.27 12.64
C GLY A 87 19.07 -5.46 11.74
N VAL A 88 19.95 -6.46 11.58
CA VAL A 88 19.69 -7.66 10.76
C VAL A 88 18.60 -8.53 11.36
N THR A 89 18.69 -8.77 12.66
CA THR A 89 17.72 -9.60 13.40
C THR A 89 16.37 -8.92 13.42
N VAL A 90 16.35 -7.61 13.72
CA VAL A 90 15.14 -6.78 13.67
C VAL A 90 14.49 -6.84 12.29
N ALA A 91 15.26 -6.64 11.22
CA ALA A 91 14.73 -6.65 9.86
C ALA A 91 14.09 -7.99 9.47
N ARG A 92 14.51 -9.11 10.05
CA ARG A 92 13.95 -10.46 9.79
C ARG A 92 12.63 -10.70 10.51
N GLU A 93 12.46 -10.16 11.71
CA GLU A 93 11.29 -10.41 12.57
C GLU A 93 10.08 -9.50 12.25
N VAL A 94 10.30 -8.35 11.60
CA VAL A 94 9.21 -7.43 11.25
C VAL A 94 8.21 -8.05 10.27
N GLU A 95 6.93 -8.09 10.62
CA GLU A 95 5.85 -8.42 9.68
C GLU A 95 4.73 -7.40 9.84
N LEU A 96 4.18 -6.95 8.71
CA LEU A 96 3.10 -5.96 8.65
C LEU A 96 1.78 -6.66 8.32
N GLU A 97 0.69 -6.19 8.93
CA GLU A 97 -0.66 -6.74 8.75
C GLU A 97 -1.22 -6.47 7.35
N ASP A 98 -1.06 -5.25 6.82
CA ASP A 98 -1.52 -4.91 5.46
C ASP A 98 -0.62 -5.61 4.43
N PRO A 99 -1.17 -6.45 3.53
CA PRO A 99 -0.39 -7.18 2.53
C PRO A 99 0.39 -6.24 1.60
N VAL A 100 -0.15 -5.06 1.27
CA VAL A 100 0.52 -4.09 0.38
C VAL A 100 1.75 -3.52 1.07
N GLU A 101 1.61 -3.06 2.32
CA GLU A 101 2.74 -2.53 3.09
C GLU A 101 3.81 -3.61 3.32
N ASN A 102 3.37 -4.84 3.62
CA ASN A 102 4.25 -5.98 3.82
C ASN A 102 5.06 -6.33 2.57
N ILE A 103 4.49 -6.19 1.36
CA ILE A 103 5.24 -6.34 0.12
C ILE A 103 6.38 -5.32 0.05
N GLY A 104 6.11 -4.05 0.38
CA GLY A 104 7.13 -2.99 0.40
C GLY A 104 8.29 -3.31 1.35
N ALA A 105 7.97 -3.71 2.58
CA ALA A 105 8.96 -4.12 3.58
C ALA A 105 9.78 -5.34 3.13
N LYS A 106 9.13 -6.33 2.50
CA LYS A 106 9.81 -7.53 1.97
C LYS A 106 10.80 -7.21 0.86
N LEU A 107 10.51 -6.25 -0.01
CA LEU A 107 11.43 -5.83 -1.07
C LEU A 107 12.72 -5.25 -0.49
N VAL A 108 12.61 -4.36 0.50
CA VAL A 108 13.77 -3.76 1.17
C VAL A 108 14.55 -4.80 1.97
N ARG A 109 13.85 -5.73 2.64
CA ARG A 109 14.48 -6.87 3.33
C ARG A 109 15.31 -7.72 2.37
N GLN A 110 14.82 -8.00 1.18
CA GLN A 110 15.57 -8.75 0.16
C GLN A 110 16.83 -8.00 -0.27
N GLY A 111 16.76 -6.68 -0.42
CA GLY A 111 17.94 -5.84 -0.67
C GLY A 111 18.96 -5.93 0.45
N ALA A 112 18.53 -5.77 1.70
CA ALA A 112 19.38 -5.83 2.88
C ALA A 112 20.04 -7.21 3.07
N ALA A 113 19.29 -8.30 2.82
CA ALA A 113 19.81 -9.66 2.89
C ALA A 113 20.94 -9.88 1.87
N LYS A 114 20.75 -9.41 0.62
CA LYS A 114 21.79 -9.50 -0.41
C LYS A 114 23.04 -8.69 -0.04
N THR A 115 22.88 -7.51 0.56
CA THR A 115 24.03 -6.74 1.06
C THR A 115 24.78 -7.52 2.13
N ASN A 116 24.06 -8.15 3.07
CA ASN A 116 24.65 -8.96 4.12
C ASN A 116 25.47 -10.13 3.55
N ASP A 117 24.94 -10.81 2.55
CA ASP A 117 25.57 -12.01 1.99
C ASP A 117 26.84 -11.67 1.19
N LEU A 118 26.92 -10.48 0.60
CA LEU A 118 28.07 -10.02 -0.19
C LEU A 118 29.14 -9.32 0.65
N ALA A 119 28.72 -8.38 1.51
CA ALA A 119 29.62 -7.50 2.23
C ALA A 119 29.84 -7.91 3.69
N GLY A 120 28.92 -8.67 4.28
CA GLY A 120 28.96 -9.02 5.71
C GLY A 120 28.66 -7.85 6.67
N ASP A 121 28.48 -6.64 6.16
CA ASP A 121 28.05 -5.45 6.91
C ASP A 121 27.07 -4.59 6.09
N GLY A 122 26.64 -3.45 6.64
CA GLY A 122 25.97 -2.42 5.84
C GLY A 122 24.48 -2.68 5.62
N THR A 123 23.91 -3.72 6.22
CA THR A 123 22.47 -4.04 6.17
C THR A 123 21.59 -2.87 6.62
N THR A 124 21.99 -2.21 7.70
CA THR A 124 21.26 -1.09 8.29
C THR A 124 21.37 0.15 7.39
N THR A 125 22.56 0.40 6.84
CA THR A 125 22.82 1.48 5.87
C THR A 125 22.03 1.29 4.59
N SER A 126 21.99 0.07 4.02
CA SER A 126 21.23 -0.25 2.81
C SER A 126 19.73 0.02 2.98
N VAL A 127 19.16 -0.28 4.15
CA VAL A 127 17.74 -0.04 4.45
C VAL A 127 17.43 1.46 4.47
N VAL A 128 18.25 2.26 5.18
CA VAL A 128 18.05 3.71 5.28
C VAL A 128 18.25 4.39 3.92
N LEU A 129 19.25 3.95 3.14
CA LEU A 129 19.46 4.44 1.78
C LEU A 129 18.29 4.09 0.87
N ALA A 130 17.77 2.86 0.94
CA ALA A 130 16.62 2.45 0.16
C ALA A 130 15.39 3.29 0.50
N GLN A 131 15.13 3.57 1.79
CA GLN A 131 14.07 4.46 2.23
C GLN A 131 14.18 5.85 1.59
N GLY A 132 15.37 6.47 1.64
CA GLY A 132 15.62 7.79 1.07
C GLY A 132 15.38 7.83 -0.44
N LEU A 133 15.93 6.86 -1.19
CA LEU A 133 15.75 6.77 -2.64
C LEU A 133 14.28 6.58 -3.03
N ILE A 134 13.55 5.74 -2.30
CA ILE A 134 12.14 5.47 -2.54
C ILE A 134 11.31 6.73 -2.24
N ALA A 135 11.60 7.42 -1.14
CA ALA A 135 10.90 8.64 -0.76
C ALA A 135 11.10 9.78 -1.79
N GLU A 136 12.33 10.02 -2.23
CA GLU A 136 12.62 11.03 -3.25
C GLU A 136 12.08 10.64 -4.62
N GLY A 137 12.21 9.37 -5.02
CA GLY A 137 11.66 8.86 -6.27
C GLY A 137 10.15 9.05 -6.37
N PHE A 138 9.41 8.84 -5.29
CA PHE A 138 7.96 9.03 -5.29
C PHE A 138 7.52 10.50 -5.26
N LYS A 139 8.33 11.42 -4.73
CA LYS A 139 8.04 12.86 -4.80
C LYS A 139 8.12 13.41 -6.23
N VAL A 140 8.98 12.82 -7.07
CA VAL A 140 9.20 13.27 -8.45
C VAL A 140 8.23 12.62 -9.44
N CYS A 141 7.88 11.35 -9.22
CA CYS A 141 7.02 10.58 -10.12
C CYS A 141 5.51 10.83 -9.93
N HIS A 142 5.11 11.64 -8.95
CA HIS A 142 3.71 11.93 -8.64
C HIS A 142 3.44 13.44 -8.66
#